data_AF-A0A090VG29-F1
#
_entry.id   AF-A0A090VG29-F1
#
_cell.length_a   1.000
_cell.length_b   1.000
_cell.length_c   1.000
_cell.angle_alpha   90.00
_cell.angle_beta   90.00
_cell.angle_gamma   90.00
#
_symmetry.space_group_name_H-M   'P 1'
#
loop_
_entity.id
_entity.type
_entity.pdbx_description
1 polymer ?
#
loop_
_entity_poly.entity_id
_entity_poly.type
_entity_poly.pdbx_seq_one_letter_code
_entity_poly.pdbx_strand_id
1 'polypeptide(L)'
;MSESLTYGTLKNYFTTQKYIKLFLAKKRKTQDVYLSQLTFRFLVDFEKFLRLYVPEDHQKKMENNTVMKHIQRLRKMVTLAYKMEWIDKDPFIKFKPTYIKNEREFLREDELLTIIEKEFDIERLTLVKDLFIFSCYTGLSYIDVMNLNEDNIAIGIDRGRWIITNRQKTHSKVKIPILPIAEELIGKYEGHLKTKKTKTLFPNISNQKLNSYLKEIADLCSIKRT
;
A
#
# COMPACT_ATOMS: atom_id res chain seq x y z
N MET A 1 -19.17 -6.65 16.61
CA MET A 1 -18.35 -5.63 15.92
C MET A 1 -17.05 -6.29 15.51
N SER A 2 -16.71 -6.37 14.23
CA SER A 2 -15.47 -7.01 13.80
C SER A 2 -14.28 -6.14 14.20
N GLU A 3 -13.70 -6.42 15.36
CA GLU A 3 -12.39 -5.89 15.73
C GLU A 3 -11.34 -6.46 14.79
N SER A 4 -10.77 -5.61 13.94
CA SER A 4 -9.31 -5.52 13.81
C SER A 4 -8.98 -4.51 12.71
N LEU A 5 -8.46 -3.36 13.12
CA LEU A 5 -7.69 -2.56 12.19
C LEU A 5 -6.47 -3.40 11.79
N THR A 6 -6.27 -3.61 10.49
CA THR A 6 -5.06 -4.28 10.00
C THR A 6 -3.82 -3.55 10.50
N TYR A 7 -2.72 -4.28 10.74
CA TYR A 7 -1.47 -3.72 11.25
C TYR A 7 -1.00 -2.47 10.49
N GLY A 8 -1.12 -2.47 9.16
CA GLY A 8 -0.76 -1.32 8.33
C GLY A 8 -1.62 -0.08 8.61
N THR A 9 -2.90 -0.26 8.94
CA THR A 9 -3.78 0.84 9.37
C THR A 9 -3.41 1.31 10.76
N LEU A 10 -3.15 0.39 11.69
CA LEU A 10 -2.77 0.72 13.07
C LEU A 10 -1.45 1.49 13.14
N LYS A 11 -0.43 1.05 12.39
CA LYS A 11 0.87 1.75 12.26
C LYS A 11 0.69 3.22 11.88
N ASN A 12 -0.20 3.49 10.92
CA ASN A 12 -0.52 4.83 10.44
C ASN A 12 -1.17 5.72 11.52
N TYR A 13 -2.00 5.15 12.40
CA TYR A 13 -2.55 5.85 13.56
C TYR A 13 -1.45 6.19 14.57
N PHE A 14 -0.57 5.24 14.90
CA PHE A 14 0.56 5.50 15.80
C PHE A 14 1.51 6.57 15.28
N THR A 15 1.81 6.58 13.97
CA THR A 15 2.60 7.67 13.37
C THR A 15 1.91 9.02 13.53
N THR A 16 0.59 9.08 13.36
CA THR A 16 -0.18 10.33 13.56
C THR A 16 -0.15 10.76 15.03
N GLN A 17 -0.29 9.82 15.96
CA GLN A 17 -0.18 10.08 17.39
C GLN A 17 1.19 10.65 17.76
N LYS A 18 2.29 10.09 17.20
CA LYS A 18 3.65 10.62 17.37
C LYS A 18 3.72 12.10 16.95
N TYR A 19 3.16 12.46 15.80
CA TYR A 19 3.15 13.85 15.33
C TYR A 19 2.29 14.79 16.19
N ILE A 20 1.16 14.32 16.71
CA ILE A 20 0.34 15.09 17.65
C ILE A 20 1.14 15.37 18.93
N LYS A 21 1.77 14.34 19.52
CA LYS A 21 2.62 14.51 20.72
C LYS A 21 3.78 15.48 20.47
N LEU A 22 4.44 15.37 19.31
CA LEU A 22 5.51 16.30 18.91
C LEU A 22 5.01 17.73 18.75
N PHE A 23 3.82 17.93 18.17
CA PHE A 23 3.20 19.24 18.05
C PHE A 23 2.90 19.83 19.44
N LEU A 24 2.31 19.04 20.34
CA LEU A 24 2.00 19.48 21.69
C LEU A 24 3.27 19.90 22.44
N ALA A 25 4.33 19.07 22.39
CA ALA A 25 5.59 19.38 23.04
C ALA A 25 6.27 20.64 22.45
N LYS A 26 6.40 20.72 21.11
CA LYS A 26 7.18 21.80 20.46
C LYS A 26 6.44 23.13 20.33
N LYS A 27 5.11 23.11 20.16
CA LYS A 27 4.32 24.33 19.90
C LYS A 27 3.44 24.73 21.07
N ARG A 28 2.90 23.77 21.83
CA ARG A 28 2.01 24.06 22.97
C ARG A 28 2.71 23.95 24.32
N LYS A 29 3.95 23.41 24.36
CA LYS A 29 4.74 23.19 25.59
C LYS A 29 3.97 22.36 26.64
N THR A 30 3.17 21.40 26.17
CA THR A 30 2.37 20.48 27.00
C THR A 30 2.49 19.06 26.46
N GLN A 31 2.13 18.06 27.26
CA GLN A 31 2.09 16.65 26.84
C GLN A 31 0.69 16.23 26.39
N ASP A 32 -0.34 16.89 26.90
CA ASP A 32 -1.75 16.60 26.66
C ASP A 32 -2.57 17.89 26.54
N VAL A 33 -3.81 17.72 26.09
CA VAL A 33 -4.83 18.77 25.96
C VAL A 33 -6.19 18.16 26.21
N TYR A 34 -7.09 18.93 26.82
CA TYR A 34 -8.48 18.52 26.96
C TYR A 34 -9.17 18.48 25.59
N LEU A 35 -10.14 17.57 25.42
CA LEU A 35 -10.90 17.49 24.17
C LEU A 35 -11.65 18.79 23.85
N SER A 36 -12.10 19.52 24.87
CA SER A 36 -12.72 20.85 24.74
C SER A 36 -11.78 21.90 24.13
N GLN A 37 -10.47 21.70 24.20
CA GLN A 37 -9.46 22.59 23.62
C GLN A 37 -9.16 22.30 22.14
N LEU A 38 -9.71 21.20 21.59
CA LEU A 38 -9.63 20.89 20.17
C LEU A 38 -10.56 21.81 19.37
N THR A 39 -10.12 23.04 19.14
CA THR A 39 -10.85 24.03 18.35
C THR A 39 -10.45 23.97 16.87
N PHE A 40 -11.20 24.65 16.00
CA PHE A 40 -10.78 24.84 14.60
C PHE A 40 -9.37 25.45 14.50
N ARG A 41 -9.01 26.34 15.43
CA ARG A 41 -7.67 26.93 15.50
C ARG A 41 -6.59 25.88 15.81
N PHE A 42 -6.87 24.92 16.70
CA PHE A 42 -5.98 23.80 16.96
C PHE A 42 -5.68 23.03 15.68
N LEU A 43 -6.70 22.73 14.87
CA LEU A 43 -6.55 22.00 13.61
C LEU A 43 -5.66 22.75 12.62
N VAL A 44 -5.87 24.06 12.44
CA VAL A 44 -5.06 24.91 11.56
C VAL A 44 -3.61 24.98 12.03
N ASP A 45 -3.38 25.14 13.34
CA ASP A 45 -2.03 25.19 13.90
C ASP A 45 -1.30 23.84 13.76
N PHE A 46 -2.02 22.73 13.94
CA PHE A 46 -1.49 21.38 13.76
C PHE A 46 -1.17 21.10 12.27
N GLU A 47 -2.04 21.49 11.35
CA GLU A 47 -1.79 21.38 9.91
C GLU A 47 -0.53 22.17 9.51
N LYS A 48 -0.41 23.42 9.97
CA LYS A 48 0.79 24.25 9.73
C LYS A 48 2.04 23.60 10.29
N PHE A 49 1.96 23.01 11.48
CA PHE A 49 3.07 22.27 12.07
C PHE A 49 3.51 21.10 11.18
N LEU A 50 2.57 20.26 10.73
CA LEU A 50 2.87 19.12 9.85
C LEU A 50 3.54 19.54 8.53
N ARG A 51 3.10 20.65 7.93
CA ARG A 51 3.67 21.19 6.69
C ARG A 51 5.11 21.71 6.86
N LEU A 52 5.44 22.22 8.03
CA LEU A 52 6.76 22.80 8.33
C LEU A 52 7.73 21.78 8.93
N TYR A 53 7.22 20.72 9.53
CA TYR A 53 8.03 19.70 10.19
C TYR A 53 8.79 18.85 9.15
N VAL A 54 10.09 18.71 9.39
CA VAL A 54 10.97 17.80 8.65
C VAL A 54 11.29 16.63 9.58
N PRO A 55 10.86 15.40 9.25
CA PRO A 55 11.21 14.21 10.00
C PRO A 55 12.74 13.97 10.00
N GLU A 56 13.27 13.41 11.08
CA GLU A 56 14.69 13.02 11.17
C GLU A 56 15.00 11.87 10.19
N ASP A 57 14.08 10.91 10.09
CA ASP A 57 14.21 9.70 9.27
C ASP A 57 14.17 10.00 7.76
N HIS A 58 13.50 11.09 7.38
CA HIS A 58 13.25 11.48 6.00
C HIS A 58 13.51 12.98 5.90
N GLN A 59 14.66 13.36 5.34
CA GLN A 59 15.12 14.76 5.20
C GLN A 59 14.28 15.60 4.22
N LYS A 60 12.99 15.28 4.05
CA LYS A 60 12.04 15.98 3.19
C LYS A 60 10.79 16.34 3.98
N LYS A 61 10.25 17.53 3.69
CA LYS A 61 8.95 17.97 4.23
C LYS A 61 7.83 17.05 3.75
N MET A 62 6.77 16.96 4.55
CA MET A 62 5.58 16.21 4.16
C MET A 62 4.85 16.89 3.00
N GLU A 63 4.52 16.09 2.00
CA GLU A 63 3.64 16.53 0.91
C GLU A 63 2.20 16.74 1.41
N ASN A 64 1.43 17.54 0.66
CA ASN A 64 0.07 17.92 1.01
C ASN A 64 -0.84 16.71 1.31
N ASN A 65 -0.82 15.68 0.47
CA ASN A 65 -1.65 14.49 0.65
C ASN A 65 -1.28 13.70 1.92
N THR A 66 -0.01 13.70 2.30
CA THR A 66 0.46 13.07 3.54
C THR A 66 -0.05 13.83 4.75
N VAL A 67 0.05 15.17 4.73
CA VAL A 67 -0.52 16.03 5.78
C VAL A 67 -2.02 15.78 5.92
N MET A 68 -2.77 15.80 4.81
CA MET A 68 -4.21 15.54 4.83
C MET A 68 -4.58 14.15 5.39
N LYS A 69 -3.78 13.11 5.11
CA LYS A 69 -4.00 11.78 5.70
C LYS A 69 -3.84 11.78 7.23
N HIS A 70 -2.88 12.53 7.77
CA HIS A 70 -2.75 12.69 9.22
C HIS A 70 -3.93 13.45 9.82
N ILE A 71 -4.36 14.55 9.18
CA ILE A 71 -5.52 15.32 9.61
C ILE A 71 -6.80 14.47 9.56
N GLN A 72 -6.97 13.64 8.52
CA GLN A 72 -8.11 12.73 8.39
C GLN A 72 -8.16 11.68 9.51
N ARG A 73 -7.01 11.16 9.96
CA ARG A 73 -6.94 10.23 11.10
C ARG A 73 -7.29 10.93 12.41
N LEU A 74 -6.81 12.16 12.62
CA LEU A 74 -7.24 12.98 13.76
C LEU A 74 -8.75 13.21 13.72
N ARG A 75 -9.31 13.55 12.54
CA ARG A 75 -10.76 13.69 12.35
C ARG A 75 -11.51 12.45 12.77
N LYS A 76 -11.04 11.25 12.40
CA LYS A 76 -11.68 9.99 12.84
C LYS A 76 -11.74 9.86 14.36
N MET A 77 -10.68 10.24 15.09
CA MET A 77 -10.67 10.22 16.55
C MET A 77 -11.60 11.27 17.16
N VAL A 78 -11.62 12.48 16.61
CA VAL A 78 -12.49 13.56 17.08
C VAL A 78 -13.96 13.27 16.78
N THR A 79 -14.27 12.70 15.61
CA THR A 79 -15.62 12.22 15.29
C THR A 79 -16.06 11.11 16.24
N LEU A 80 -15.15 10.22 16.67
CA LEU A 80 -15.46 9.24 17.70
C LEU A 80 -15.79 9.92 19.04
N ALA A 81 -14.96 10.88 19.49
CA ALA A 81 -15.22 11.63 20.71
C ALA A 81 -16.57 12.37 20.67
N TYR A 82 -16.93 12.97 19.53
CA TYR A 82 -18.23 13.59 19.33
C TYR A 82 -19.39 12.58 19.41
N LYS A 83 -19.25 11.40 18.77
CA LYS A 83 -20.26 10.33 18.85
C LYS A 83 -20.41 9.73 20.25
N MET A 84 -19.35 9.81 21.06
CA MET A 84 -19.36 9.39 22.47
C MET A 84 -19.80 10.53 23.40
N GLU A 85 -20.25 11.66 22.85
CA GLU A 85 -20.73 12.83 23.61
C GLU A 85 -19.67 13.43 24.55
N TRP A 86 -18.38 13.24 24.25
CA TRP A 86 -17.28 13.84 25.02
C TRP A 86 -17.01 15.30 24.65
N ILE A 87 -17.54 15.74 23.51
CA ILE A 87 -17.49 17.12 23.02
C ILE A 87 -18.84 17.50 22.41
N ASP A 88 -19.28 18.73 22.65
CA ASP A 88 -20.58 19.20 22.15
C ASP A 88 -20.54 19.68 20.69
N LYS A 89 -19.35 20.06 20.20
CA LYS A 89 -19.15 20.70 18.90
C LYS A 89 -18.03 20.03 18.12
N ASP A 90 -18.28 19.73 16.85
CA ASP A 90 -17.25 19.19 15.95
C ASP A 90 -16.32 20.33 15.44
N PRO A 91 -15.03 20.34 15.81
CA PRO A 91 -14.08 21.34 15.31
C PRO A 91 -13.75 21.19 13.83
N PHE A 92 -14.05 20.05 13.21
CA PHE A 92 -13.85 19.81 11.78
C PHE A 92 -14.99 20.33 10.90
N ILE A 93 -16.06 20.90 11.46
CA ILE A 93 -17.24 21.30 10.68
C ILE A 93 -16.91 22.29 9.54
N LYS A 94 -15.92 23.17 9.74
CA LYS A 94 -15.43 24.13 8.73
C LYS A 94 -14.16 23.66 8.01
N PHE A 95 -13.61 22.49 8.36
CA PHE A 95 -12.37 21.98 7.78
C PHE A 95 -12.65 21.27 6.45
N LYS A 96 -12.11 21.83 5.35
CA LYS A 96 -12.21 21.24 4.01
C LYS A 96 -10.86 20.64 3.62
N PRO A 97 -10.72 19.30 3.59
CA PRO A 97 -9.48 18.68 3.14
C PRO A 97 -9.30 18.91 1.64
N THR A 98 -8.09 19.30 1.23
CA THR A 98 -7.72 19.47 -0.18
C THR A 98 -6.67 18.42 -0.56
N TYR A 99 -7.00 17.54 -1.50
CA TYR A 99 -6.07 16.53 -2.01
C TYR A 99 -5.57 16.96 -3.40
N ILE A 100 -4.27 16.82 -3.63
CA ILE A 100 -3.68 17.03 -4.94
C ILE A 100 -3.79 15.69 -5.67
N LYS A 101 -4.46 15.68 -6.83
CA LYS A 101 -4.53 14.49 -7.68
C LYS A 101 -3.14 14.29 -8.31
N ASN A 102 -2.46 13.22 -7.92
CA ASN A 102 -1.25 12.79 -8.60
C ASN A 102 -1.67 11.77 -9.66
N GLU A 103 -1.35 12.06 -10.91
CA GLU A 103 -1.55 11.10 -11.99
C GLU A 103 -0.41 10.09 -11.94
N ARG A 104 -0.78 8.81 -11.90
CA ARG A 104 0.20 7.73 -11.96
C ARG A 104 0.35 7.37 -13.43
N GLU A 105 1.58 7.44 -13.91
CA GLU A 105 1.91 6.91 -15.22
C GLU A 105 1.80 5.39 -15.19
N PHE A 106 1.48 4.80 -16.34
CA PHE A 106 1.39 3.36 -16.54
C PHE A 106 2.36 2.95 -17.64
N LEU A 107 2.76 1.67 -17.61
CA LEU A 107 3.59 1.11 -18.67
C LEU A 107 2.79 1.01 -19.96
N ARG A 108 3.39 1.45 -21.05
CA ARG A 108 2.90 1.13 -22.39
C ARG A 108 3.23 -0.33 -22.74
N GLU A 109 2.59 -0.84 -23.77
CA GLU A 109 2.81 -2.19 -24.27
C GLU A 109 4.28 -2.43 -24.68
N ASP A 110 4.91 -1.48 -25.37
CA ASP A 110 6.32 -1.55 -25.76
C ASP A 110 7.27 -1.61 -24.56
N GLU A 111 6.94 -0.88 -23.48
CA GLU A 111 7.72 -0.88 -22.25
C GLU A 111 7.57 -2.21 -21.50
N LEU A 112 6.37 -2.79 -21.48
CA LEU A 112 6.13 -4.10 -20.89
C LEU A 112 6.86 -5.20 -21.67
N LEU A 113 6.81 -5.16 -23.00
CA LEU A 113 7.54 -6.10 -23.86
C LEU A 113 9.05 -6.01 -23.62
N THR A 114 9.59 -4.80 -23.49
CA THR A 114 11.01 -4.59 -23.15
C THR A 114 11.38 -5.28 -21.83
N ILE A 115 10.52 -5.22 -20.81
CA ILE A 115 10.74 -5.92 -19.54
C ILE A 115 10.67 -7.44 -19.73
N ILE A 116 9.70 -7.94 -20.51
CA ILE A 116 9.52 -9.38 -20.75
C ILE A 116 10.78 -9.97 -21.40
N GLU A 117 11.26 -9.34 -22.46
CA GLU A 117 12.41 -9.78 -23.26
C GLU A 117 13.76 -9.59 -22.55
N LYS A 118 13.82 -8.73 -21.52
CA LYS A 118 15.06 -8.49 -20.77
C LYS A 118 15.50 -9.74 -20.00
N GLU A 119 16.69 -10.23 -20.33
CA GLU A 119 17.35 -11.29 -19.57
C GLU A 119 18.20 -10.72 -18.44
N PHE A 120 18.21 -11.42 -17.31
CA PHE A 120 19.00 -11.07 -16.13
C PHE A 120 19.75 -12.31 -15.65
N ASP A 121 21.07 -12.17 -15.46
CA ASP A 121 21.89 -13.22 -14.84
C ASP A 121 21.62 -13.37 -13.33
N ILE A 122 21.04 -12.33 -12.74
CA ILE A 122 20.81 -12.23 -11.30
C ILE A 122 19.42 -12.82 -10.98
N GLU A 123 19.39 -13.99 -10.32
CA GLU A 123 18.16 -14.71 -9.95
C GLU A 123 17.11 -13.84 -9.24
N ARG A 124 17.54 -12.93 -8.34
CA ARG A 124 16.60 -12.04 -7.62
C ARG A 124 15.86 -11.08 -8.55
N LEU A 125 16.49 -10.61 -9.63
CA LEU A 125 15.88 -9.73 -10.60
C LEU A 125 14.93 -10.51 -11.50
N THR A 126 15.34 -11.71 -11.94
CA THR A 126 14.48 -12.64 -12.68
C THR A 126 13.20 -12.97 -11.90
N LEU A 127 13.31 -13.27 -10.61
CA LEU A 127 12.14 -13.49 -9.75
C LEU A 127 11.20 -12.28 -9.69
N VAL A 128 11.75 -11.07 -9.51
CA VAL A 128 10.92 -9.86 -9.42
C VAL A 128 10.27 -9.53 -10.77
N LYS A 129 11.00 -9.70 -11.87
CA LYS A 129 10.51 -9.56 -13.24
C LYS A 129 9.32 -10.49 -13.48
N ASP A 130 9.49 -11.77 -13.17
CA ASP A 130 8.46 -12.78 -13.37
C ASP A 130 7.21 -12.51 -12.52
N LEU A 131 7.39 -12.16 -11.24
CA LEU A 131 6.27 -11.77 -10.37
C LEU A 131 5.52 -10.54 -10.89
N PHE A 132 6.23 -9.59 -11.47
CA PHE A 132 5.65 -8.39 -12.04
C PHE A 132 4.86 -8.69 -13.31
N ILE A 133 5.44 -9.46 -14.23
CA ILE A 133 4.77 -9.92 -15.46
C ILE A 133 3.51 -10.69 -15.09
N PHE A 134 3.61 -11.66 -14.17
CA PHE A 134 2.45 -12.41 -13.68
C PHE A 134 1.35 -11.47 -13.13
N SER A 135 1.73 -10.44 -12.37
CA SER A 135 0.79 -9.45 -11.83
C SER A 135 0.13 -8.61 -12.95
N CYS A 136 0.87 -8.25 -14.00
CA CYS A 136 0.35 -7.53 -15.17
C CYS A 136 -0.70 -8.37 -15.93
N TYR A 137 -0.45 -9.67 -16.13
CA TYR A 137 -1.36 -10.56 -16.85
C TYR A 137 -2.56 -11.04 -16.01
N THR A 138 -2.50 -10.94 -14.69
CA THR A 138 -3.58 -11.40 -13.79
C THR A 138 -4.33 -10.27 -13.09
N GLY A 139 -3.78 -9.06 -13.02
CA GLY A 139 -4.37 -7.93 -12.30
C GLY A 139 -4.43 -8.13 -10.78
N LEU A 140 -3.67 -9.08 -10.25
CA LEU A 140 -3.56 -9.36 -8.83
C LEU A 140 -2.59 -8.38 -8.17
N SER A 141 -2.90 -8.01 -6.92
CA SER A 141 -1.97 -7.20 -6.14
C SER A 141 -0.84 -8.09 -5.62
N TYR A 142 0.32 -7.49 -5.32
CA TYR A 142 1.45 -8.20 -4.72
C TYR A 142 1.04 -9.17 -3.60
N ILE A 143 0.19 -8.71 -2.67
CA ILE A 143 -0.18 -9.53 -1.52
C ILE A 143 -1.13 -10.68 -1.90
N ASP A 144 -1.93 -10.51 -2.95
CA ASP A 144 -2.76 -11.59 -3.46
C ASP A 144 -1.86 -12.64 -4.15
N VAL A 145 -0.90 -12.21 -4.97
CA VAL A 145 0.07 -13.11 -5.64
C VAL A 145 0.90 -13.92 -4.65
N MET A 146 1.43 -13.28 -3.59
CA MET A 146 2.23 -13.96 -2.56
C MET A 146 1.43 -14.98 -1.74
N ASN A 147 0.10 -14.88 -1.72
CA ASN A 147 -0.77 -15.81 -1.00
C ASN A 147 -1.39 -16.88 -1.90
N LEU A 148 -1.15 -16.83 -3.22
CA LEU A 148 -1.65 -17.85 -4.13
C LEU A 148 -1.02 -19.20 -3.84
N ASN A 149 -1.82 -20.25 -3.89
CA ASN A 149 -1.41 -21.64 -3.80
C ASN A 149 -2.15 -22.50 -4.84
N GLU A 150 -1.79 -23.78 -4.91
CA GLU A 150 -2.39 -24.74 -5.86
C GLU A 150 -3.91 -24.87 -5.69
N ASP A 151 -4.42 -24.75 -4.46
CA ASP A 151 -5.87 -24.83 -4.19
C ASP A 151 -6.64 -23.64 -4.79
N ASN A 152 -5.94 -22.58 -5.19
CA ASN A 152 -6.53 -21.45 -5.90
C ASN A 152 -6.64 -21.68 -7.41
N ILE A 153 -6.08 -22.76 -7.95
CA ILE A 153 -6.15 -23.10 -9.37
C ILE A 153 -7.27 -24.11 -9.60
N ALA A 154 -8.17 -23.78 -10.52
CA ALA A 154 -9.29 -24.64 -10.89
C ALA A 154 -9.41 -24.77 -12.42
N ILE A 155 -9.92 -25.92 -12.88
CA ILE A 155 -10.25 -26.13 -14.29
C ILE A 155 -11.65 -25.61 -14.54
N GLY A 156 -11.79 -24.71 -15.52
CA GLY A 156 -13.05 -24.14 -15.97
C GLY A 156 -13.85 -25.08 -16.87
N ILE A 157 -15.09 -24.67 -17.18
CA ILE A 157 -15.99 -25.40 -18.09
C ILE A 157 -15.40 -25.43 -19.52
N ASP A 158 -14.63 -24.41 -19.87
CA ASP A 158 -13.85 -24.27 -21.09
C ASP A 158 -12.60 -25.17 -21.15
N ARG A 159 -12.36 -25.98 -20.11
CA ARG A 159 -11.13 -26.76 -19.89
C ARG A 159 -9.88 -25.90 -19.70
N GLY A 160 -10.02 -24.57 -19.60
CA GLY A 160 -8.93 -23.67 -19.26
C GLY A 160 -8.64 -23.67 -17.76
N ARG A 161 -7.45 -23.22 -17.35
CA ARG A 161 -7.14 -23.02 -15.93
C ARG A 161 -7.54 -21.62 -15.49
N TRP A 162 -8.02 -21.52 -14.25
CA TRP A 162 -8.52 -20.30 -13.64
C TRP A 162 -7.94 -20.12 -12.24
N ILE A 163 -7.55 -18.89 -11.90
CA ILE A 163 -7.27 -18.49 -10.53
C ILE A 163 -8.57 -18.08 -9.87
N ILE A 164 -8.94 -18.75 -8.77
CA ILE A 164 -10.10 -18.44 -7.94
C ILE A 164 -9.62 -18.16 -6.53
N THR A 165 -9.69 -16.89 -6.12
CA THR A 165 -9.24 -16.45 -4.79
C THR A 165 -10.07 -15.28 -4.27
N ASN A 166 -9.90 -14.95 -2.99
CA ASN A 166 -10.50 -13.76 -2.38
C ASN A 166 -9.41 -12.72 -2.15
N ARG A 167 -9.60 -11.48 -2.64
CA ARG A 167 -8.62 -10.41 -2.43
C ARG A 167 -8.44 -10.15 -0.94
N GLN A 168 -7.20 -10.01 -0.49
CA GLN A 168 -6.89 -9.87 0.94
C GLN A 168 -7.53 -8.62 1.55
N LYS A 169 -7.54 -7.50 0.83
CA LYS A 169 -7.96 -6.20 1.36
C LYS A 169 -9.48 -6.02 1.40
N THR A 170 -10.17 -6.51 0.38
CA THR A 170 -11.60 -6.27 0.17
C THR A 170 -12.45 -7.50 0.44
N HIS A 171 -11.83 -8.68 0.61
CA HIS A 171 -12.49 -9.98 0.70
C HIS A 171 -13.40 -10.31 -0.50
N SER A 172 -13.26 -9.58 -1.60
CA SER A 172 -14.02 -9.80 -2.83
C SER A 172 -13.46 -11.02 -3.56
N LYS A 173 -14.34 -11.93 -3.94
CA LYS A 173 -14.00 -13.08 -4.77
C LYS A 173 -13.59 -12.63 -6.17
N VAL A 174 -12.52 -13.21 -6.69
CA VAL A 174 -12.00 -12.97 -8.04
C VAL A 174 -11.85 -14.30 -8.75
N LYS A 175 -12.21 -14.31 -10.03
CA LYS A 175 -12.00 -15.42 -10.96
C LYS A 175 -11.26 -14.87 -12.17
N ILE A 176 -10.06 -15.39 -12.46
CA ILE A 176 -9.19 -14.88 -13.52
C ILE A 176 -8.78 -16.07 -14.39
N PRO A 177 -9.03 -16.04 -15.71
CA PRO A 177 -8.48 -17.06 -16.60
C PRO A 177 -6.96 -16.92 -16.66
N ILE A 178 -6.23 -18.05 -16.62
CA ILE A 178 -4.77 -18.03 -16.68
C ILE A 178 -4.35 -17.98 -18.14
N LEU A 179 -3.69 -16.89 -18.50
CA LEU A 179 -3.15 -16.69 -19.85
C LEU A 179 -1.84 -17.46 -20.03
N PRO A 180 -1.44 -17.82 -21.27
CA PRO A 180 -0.26 -18.66 -21.53
C PRO A 180 1.03 -18.18 -20.84
N ILE A 181 1.30 -16.87 -20.86
CA ILE A 181 2.49 -16.31 -20.19
C ILE A 181 2.42 -16.49 -18.67
N ALA A 182 1.24 -16.31 -18.06
CA ALA A 182 1.06 -16.54 -16.63
C ALA A 182 1.16 -18.03 -16.27
N GLU A 183 0.70 -18.91 -17.16
CA GLU A 183 0.81 -20.37 -17.05
C GLU A 183 2.26 -20.83 -17.03
N GLU A 184 3.06 -20.35 -17.99
CA GLU A 184 4.50 -20.63 -18.10
C GLU A 184 5.25 -20.21 -16.83
N LEU A 185 4.90 -19.04 -16.27
CA LEU A 185 5.50 -18.56 -15.03
C LEU A 185 5.12 -19.42 -13.82
N ILE A 186 3.88 -19.94 -13.75
CA ILE A 186 3.51 -20.90 -12.70
C ILE A 186 4.37 -22.17 -12.83
N GLY A 187 4.47 -22.73 -14.04
CA GLY A 187 5.28 -23.92 -14.31
C GLY A 187 6.76 -23.73 -14.00
N LYS A 188 7.33 -22.55 -14.30
CA LYS A 188 8.74 -22.23 -14.02
C LYS A 188 9.11 -22.32 -12.53
N TYR A 189 8.17 -22.01 -11.64
CA TYR A 189 8.38 -22.04 -10.19
C TYR A 189 7.79 -23.28 -9.51
N GLU A 190 7.18 -24.19 -10.29
CA GLU A 190 6.70 -25.47 -9.80
C GLU A 190 7.87 -26.27 -9.21
N GLY A 191 7.70 -26.75 -7.98
CA GLY A 191 8.71 -27.53 -7.30
C GLY A 191 9.93 -26.76 -6.77
N HIS A 192 9.99 -25.43 -6.93
CA HIS A 192 11.06 -24.59 -6.39
C HIS A 192 11.20 -24.74 -4.85
N LEU A 193 12.42 -24.76 -4.32
CA LEU A 193 12.66 -25.06 -2.89
C LEU A 193 11.87 -24.13 -1.94
N LYS A 194 11.82 -22.83 -2.27
CA LYS A 194 11.09 -21.83 -1.49
C LYS A 194 9.57 -22.03 -1.55
N THR A 195 9.01 -22.41 -2.71
CA THR A 195 7.55 -22.62 -2.88
C THR A 195 7.10 -23.86 -2.12
N LYS A 196 7.88 -24.94 -2.13
CA LYS A 196 7.63 -26.14 -1.31
C LYS A 196 7.55 -25.83 0.18
N LYS A 197 8.43 -24.96 0.68
CA LYS A 197 8.44 -24.56 2.09
C LYS A 197 7.23 -23.73 2.48
N THR A 198 6.79 -22.81 1.61
CA THR A 198 5.71 -21.86 1.90
C THR A 198 4.34 -22.32 1.43
N LYS A 199 4.27 -23.39 0.62
CA LYS A 199 3.06 -23.88 -0.06
C LYS A 199 2.36 -22.78 -0.87
N THR A 200 3.15 -21.94 -1.53
CA THR A 200 2.69 -20.85 -2.40
C THR A 200 3.15 -21.11 -3.84
N LEU A 201 2.44 -20.58 -4.83
CA LEU A 201 2.80 -20.74 -6.25
C LEU A 201 4.16 -20.11 -6.56
N PHE A 202 4.51 -19.01 -5.90
CA PHE A 202 5.75 -18.29 -6.11
C PHE A 202 6.59 -18.16 -4.84
N PRO A 203 7.93 -18.03 -4.97
CA PRO A 203 8.80 -17.74 -3.83
C PRO A 203 8.45 -16.43 -3.14
N ASN A 204 8.29 -16.47 -1.82
CA ASN A 204 8.01 -15.27 -1.04
C ASN A 204 9.18 -14.27 -1.04
N ILE A 205 8.85 -13.01 -1.32
CA ILE A 205 9.74 -11.84 -1.23
C ILE A 205 8.99 -10.73 -0.50
N SER A 206 9.66 -9.84 0.24
CA SER A 206 8.96 -8.74 0.89
C SER A 206 8.57 -7.63 -0.10
N ASN A 207 7.43 -6.97 0.13
CA ASN A 207 6.96 -5.87 -0.71
C ASN A 207 8.00 -4.76 -0.88
N GLN A 208 8.77 -4.46 0.16
CA GLN A 208 9.83 -3.45 0.10
C GLN A 208 10.95 -3.86 -0.86
N LYS A 209 11.40 -5.12 -0.79
CA LYS A 209 12.44 -5.65 -1.68
C LYS A 209 11.94 -5.72 -3.12
N LEU A 210 10.72 -6.21 -3.33
CA LEU A 210 10.10 -6.26 -4.65
C LEU A 210 10.06 -4.87 -5.30
N ASN A 211 9.56 -3.84 -4.60
CA ASN A 211 9.53 -2.48 -5.15
C ASN A 211 10.92 -1.88 -5.38
N SER A 212 11.91 -2.22 -4.56
CA SER A 212 13.30 -1.79 -4.78
C SER A 212 13.88 -2.39 -6.05
N TYR A 213 13.67 -3.69 -6.27
CA TYR A 213 14.18 -4.39 -7.45
C TYR A 213 13.40 -4.05 -8.72
N LEU A 214 12.11 -3.69 -8.62
CA LEU A 214 11.38 -3.16 -9.78
C LEU A 214 11.94 -1.85 -10.28
N LYS A 215 12.42 -0.97 -9.38
CA LYS A 215 13.11 0.25 -9.79
C LYS A 215 14.42 -0.05 -10.51
N GLU A 216 15.20 -0.99 -9.98
CA GLU A 216 16.43 -1.45 -10.63
C GLU A 216 16.15 -2.05 -12.02
N ILE A 217 15.09 -2.86 -12.16
CA ILE A 217 14.65 -3.40 -13.46
C ILE A 217 14.24 -2.28 -14.41
N ALA A 218 13.46 -1.31 -13.94
CA ALA A 218 13.03 -0.18 -14.75
C ALA A 218 14.22 0.66 -15.24
N ASP A 219 15.20 0.93 -14.37
CA ASP A 219 16.44 1.62 -14.71
C ASP A 219 17.22 0.86 -15.79
N LEU A 220 17.37 -0.47 -15.63
CA LEU A 220 18.06 -1.35 -16.59
C LEU A 220 17.31 -1.50 -17.94
N CYS A 221 16.01 -1.23 -17.95
CA CYS A 221 15.17 -1.19 -19.15
C CYS A 221 15.00 0.23 -19.71
N SER A 222 15.66 1.24 -19.11
CA SER A 222 15.51 2.66 -19.48
C SER A 222 14.07 3.18 -19.42
N ILE A 223 13.24 2.60 -18.54
CA ILE A 223 11.85 2.97 -18.33
C ILE A 223 11.79 4.06 -17.27
N LYS A 224 11.40 5.27 -17.69
CA LYS A 224 11.32 6.44 -16.79
C LYS A 224 10.04 6.49 -15.96
N ARG A 225 9.04 5.68 -16.31
CA ARG A 225 7.73 5.62 -15.66
C ARG A 225 7.78 4.62 -14.50
N THR A 226 7.96 5.08 -13.27
CA THR A 226 8.03 4.24 -12.06
C THR A 226 7.22 4.79 -10.89
#